data_AF-A0A973EHE3-F1
#
_entry.id   AF-A0A973EHE3-F1
#
_cell.length_a   1.000
_cell.length_b   1.000
_cell.length_c   1.000
_cell.angle_alpha   90.00
_cell.angle_beta   90.00
_cell.angle_gamma   90.00
#
_symmetry.space_group_name_H-M   'P 1'
#
loop_
_entity.id
_entity.type
_entity.pdbx_description
1 polymer ?
#
loop_
_entity_poly.entity_id
_entity_poly.type
_entity_poly.pdbx_seq_one_letter_code
_entity_poly.pdbx_strand_id
1 'polypeptide(L)'
;MKKAKSLIILLVALTTIIVIDSCKRGVDDPFFSFKSRKARVTGDWTVESMESQILKTIGTQQLKANVKFNINGTSVSLSIDSIDTPHDTTKSYTGIIKESEYRFDKNSKMTHTLKYEITEEKTQVNETTNQTTIERWVTTFETKGSGSWNFLGRVEINGIDKYKNKERISFIYEYKYQKIDSVYTKRVFNEEMIEIPNLSTYKTSSYVIDNGYANGQYAEIWVLRELRDKKIVMERDVNEYVVTNTVSTVNGSTGTSTSSSYRGRGAEKITLKPRQ
;
A
#
# COMPACT_ATOMS: atom_id res chain seq x y z
N MET A 1 64.03 2.33 -4.08
CA MET A 1 63.09 2.44 -2.93
C MET A 1 61.76 3.13 -3.26
N LYS A 2 61.65 4.07 -4.21
CA LYS A 2 60.36 4.71 -4.57
C LYS A 2 59.33 3.75 -5.22
N LYS A 3 59.77 2.77 -6.01
CA LYS A 3 58.89 1.78 -6.66
C LYS A 3 58.25 0.77 -5.69
N ALA A 4 58.94 0.44 -4.59
CA ALA A 4 58.41 -0.48 -3.57
C ALA A 4 57.31 0.17 -2.70
N LYS A 5 57.43 1.48 -2.40
CA LYS A 5 56.39 2.23 -1.67
C LYS A 5 55.09 2.39 -2.48
N SER A 6 55.21 2.58 -3.80
CA SER A 6 54.06 2.64 -4.71
C SER A 6 53.29 1.30 -4.79
N LEU A 7 54.03 0.18 -4.81
CA LEU A 7 53.44 -1.16 -4.87
C LEU A 7 52.66 -1.49 -3.59
N ILE A 8 53.16 -1.08 -2.42
CA ILE A 8 52.48 -1.29 -1.13
C ILE A 8 51.18 -0.47 -1.04
N ILE A 9 51.17 0.78 -1.52
CA ILE A 9 49.95 1.61 -1.54
C ILE A 9 48.89 1.00 -2.47
N LEU A 10 49.31 0.50 -3.65
CA LEU A 10 48.41 -0.19 -4.58
C LEU A 10 47.87 -1.50 -4.00
N LEU A 11 48.69 -2.24 -3.24
CA LEU A 11 48.28 -3.48 -2.59
C LEU A 11 47.31 -3.22 -1.43
N VAL A 12 47.53 -2.16 -0.63
CA VAL A 12 46.59 -1.73 0.42
C VAL A 12 45.28 -1.23 -0.19
N ALA A 13 45.34 -0.49 -1.30
CA ALA A 13 44.14 -0.08 -2.04
C ALA A 13 43.37 -1.30 -2.59
N LEU A 14 44.05 -2.28 -3.20
CA LEU A 14 43.42 -3.50 -3.71
C LEU A 14 42.81 -4.38 -2.60
N THR A 15 43.49 -4.52 -1.45
CA THR A 15 42.95 -5.31 -0.33
C THR A 15 41.79 -4.61 0.34
N THR A 16 41.77 -3.27 0.38
CA THR A 16 40.57 -2.55 0.85
C THR A 16 39.36 -2.75 -0.06
N ILE A 17 39.53 -2.94 -1.38
CA ILE A 17 38.41 -3.12 -2.33
C ILE A 17 37.66 -4.47 -2.13
N ILE A 18 38.33 -5.51 -1.64
CA ILE A 18 37.73 -6.86 -1.53
C ILE A 18 36.86 -7.03 -0.26
N VAL A 19 37.03 -6.20 0.77
CA VAL A 19 36.34 -6.38 2.08
C VAL A 19 34.99 -5.66 2.15
N ILE A 20 34.61 -4.92 1.11
CA ILE A 20 33.55 -3.91 1.22
C ILE A 20 32.16 -4.42 0.83
N ASP A 21 32.06 -5.62 0.25
CA ASP A 21 30.75 -6.21 -0.10
C ASP A 21 29.93 -6.65 1.14
N SER A 22 30.56 -6.70 2.32
CA SER A 22 29.93 -7.10 3.58
C SER A 22 29.16 -5.95 4.28
N CYS A 23 29.30 -4.70 3.83
CA CYS A 23 28.62 -3.55 4.46
C CYS A 23 27.21 -3.27 3.90
N LYS A 24 26.86 -3.82 2.73
CA LYS A 24 25.52 -3.69 2.16
C LYS A 24 24.53 -4.55 2.94
N ARG A 25 23.52 -3.91 3.51
CA ARG A 25 22.46 -4.59 4.29
C ARG A 25 21.26 -4.91 3.42
N GLY A 26 20.82 -3.97 2.59
CA GLY A 26 19.93 -4.21 1.46
C GLY A 26 20.73 -4.49 0.18
N VAL A 27 20.11 -5.18 -0.77
CA VAL A 27 20.71 -5.56 -2.06
C VAL A 27 21.17 -4.32 -2.85
N ASP A 28 20.38 -3.24 -2.78
CA ASP A 28 20.54 -2.02 -3.57
C ASP A 28 21.01 -0.83 -2.71
N ASP A 29 21.51 -1.10 -1.50
CA ASP A 29 22.01 -0.08 -0.59
C ASP A 29 23.25 0.64 -1.13
N PRO A 30 23.40 1.95 -0.84
CA PRO A 30 24.65 2.65 -1.11
C PRO A 30 25.78 1.97 -0.33
N PHE A 31 26.89 1.78 -1.02
CA PHE A 31 28.08 1.12 -0.49
C PHE A 31 28.65 1.82 0.75
N PHE A 32 28.58 3.15 0.76
CA PHE A 32 29.01 3.97 1.88
C PHE A 32 27.96 5.04 2.18
N SER A 33 27.75 5.32 3.47
CA SER A 33 26.91 6.43 3.93
C SER A 33 27.45 6.95 5.25
N PHE A 34 27.59 8.26 5.37
CA PHE A 34 27.99 8.93 6.61
C PHE A 34 26.86 8.96 7.65
N LYS A 35 25.61 8.68 7.24
CA LYS A 35 24.45 8.64 8.13
C LYS A 35 24.12 7.22 8.56
N SER A 36 23.79 7.07 9.84
CA SER A 36 23.22 5.82 10.34
C SER A 36 21.94 5.49 9.59
N ARG A 37 21.59 4.20 9.47
CA ARG A 37 20.31 3.79 8.85
C ARG A 37 19.11 4.43 9.56
N LYS A 38 19.17 4.60 10.89
CA LYS A 38 18.11 5.26 11.65
C LYS A 38 17.96 6.73 11.24
N ALA A 39 19.08 7.43 11.08
CA ALA A 39 19.08 8.81 10.58
C ALA A 39 18.62 8.92 9.12
N ARG A 40 18.80 7.89 8.29
CA ARG A 40 18.31 7.84 6.90
C ARG A 40 16.82 7.53 6.78
N VAL A 41 16.21 6.85 7.75
CA VAL A 41 14.75 6.61 7.77
C VAL A 41 14.02 7.79 8.41
N THR A 42 14.62 8.41 9.43
CA THR A 42 14.00 9.53 10.15
C THR A 42 13.75 10.72 9.22
N GLY A 43 12.53 11.26 9.24
CA GLY A 43 12.11 12.38 8.41
C GLY A 43 10.68 12.26 7.92
N ASP A 44 10.29 13.22 7.09
CA ASP A 44 8.99 13.26 6.41
C ASP A 44 9.16 12.81 4.95
N TRP A 45 8.30 11.91 4.54
CA TRP A 45 8.37 11.18 3.28
C TRP A 45 7.02 11.21 2.58
N THR A 46 7.05 11.07 1.27
CA THR A 46 5.87 10.86 0.43
C THR A 46 6.10 9.67 -0.48
N VAL A 47 5.02 8.99 -0.87
CA VAL A 47 5.08 7.86 -1.81
C VAL A 47 5.47 8.40 -3.19
N GLU A 48 6.58 7.91 -3.72
CA GLU A 48 6.98 8.13 -5.11
C GLU A 48 6.33 7.09 -6.03
N SER A 49 6.38 5.83 -5.61
CA SER A 49 5.69 4.74 -6.28
C SER A 49 5.27 3.65 -5.31
N MET A 50 4.22 2.92 -5.66
CA MET A 50 3.77 1.71 -4.97
C MET A 50 3.29 0.72 -6.00
N GLU A 51 3.64 -0.54 -5.81
CA GLU A 51 3.12 -1.66 -6.58
C GLU A 51 2.58 -2.67 -5.58
N SER A 52 1.35 -3.11 -5.77
CA SER A 52 0.70 -4.11 -4.93
C SER A 52 -0.05 -5.07 -5.83
N GLN A 53 0.24 -6.36 -5.71
CA GLN A 53 -0.52 -7.40 -6.38
C GLN A 53 -0.93 -8.44 -5.35
N ILE A 54 -2.23 -8.51 -5.06
CA ILE A 54 -2.79 -9.36 -4.01
C ILE A 54 -3.92 -10.21 -4.59
N LEU A 55 -3.78 -11.52 -4.48
CA LEU A 55 -4.87 -12.46 -4.62
C LEU A 55 -5.76 -12.36 -3.39
N LYS A 56 -6.98 -11.87 -3.58
CA LYS A 56 -8.02 -11.81 -2.54
C LYS A 56 -8.96 -12.99 -2.68
N THR A 57 -9.30 -13.62 -1.56
CA THR A 57 -10.38 -14.60 -1.45
C THR A 57 -11.42 -14.03 -0.48
N ILE A 58 -12.66 -13.85 -0.94
CA ILE A 58 -13.68 -13.07 -0.26
C ILE A 58 -14.96 -13.89 -0.07
N GLY A 59 -15.52 -13.79 1.13
CA GLY A 59 -16.87 -14.24 1.43
C GLY A 59 -17.01 -15.74 1.62
N THR A 60 -18.24 -16.18 1.84
CA THR A 60 -18.57 -17.59 2.10
C THR A 60 -18.35 -18.48 0.88
N GLN A 61 -18.54 -17.92 -0.31
CA GLN A 61 -18.34 -18.61 -1.60
C GLN A 61 -16.86 -18.68 -2.02
N GLN A 62 -15.94 -18.10 -1.22
CA GLN A 62 -14.50 -18.10 -1.49
C GLN A 62 -14.15 -17.52 -2.88
N LEU A 63 -14.86 -16.48 -3.31
CA LEU A 63 -14.62 -15.84 -4.60
C LEU A 63 -13.22 -15.24 -4.63
N LYS A 64 -12.49 -15.48 -5.72
CA LYS A 64 -11.12 -15.06 -5.91
C LYS A 64 -11.02 -13.94 -6.92
N ALA A 65 -10.26 -12.92 -6.55
CA ALA A 65 -9.90 -11.85 -7.46
C ALA A 65 -8.42 -11.49 -7.31
N ASN A 66 -7.76 -11.25 -8.43
CA ASN A 66 -6.43 -10.68 -8.47
C ASN A 66 -6.57 -9.15 -8.45
N VAL A 67 -6.05 -8.50 -7.41
CA VAL A 67 -6.13 -7.05 -7.25
C VAL A 67 -4.74 -6.45 -7.43
N LYS A 68 -4.60 -5.64 -8.47
CA LYS A 68 -3.39 -4.87 -8.76
C LYS A 68 -3.64 -3.40 -8.43
N PHE A 69 -2.82 -2.82 -7.57
CA PHE A 69 -2.86 -1.41 -7.21
C PHE A 69 -1.48 -0.80 -7.47
N ASN A 70 -1.44 0.30 -8.21
CA ASN A 70 -0.20 1.00 -8.49
C ASN A 70 -0.33 2.50 -8.22
N ILE A 71 0.75 3.07 -7.69
CA ILE A 71 1.00 4.50 -7.61
C ILE A 71 2.24 4.80 -8.44
N ASN A 72 2.15 5.80 -9.30
CA ASN A 72 3.31 6.37 -9.98
C ASN A 72 3.22 7.91 -9.96
N GLY A 73 4.02 8.54 -9.10
CA GLY A 73 3.91 9.96 -8.81
C GLY A 73 2.54 10.28 -8.19
N THR A 74 1.74 11.11 -8.86
CA THR A 74 0.39 11.46 -8.41
C THR A 74 -0.69 10.54 -8.97
N SER A 75 -0.37 9.69 -9.95
CA SER A 75 -1.34 8.82 -10.62
C SER A 75 -1.56 7.54 -9.84
N VAL A 76 -2.82 7.09 -9.79
CA VAL A 76 -3.25 5.82 -9.21
C VAL A 76 -3.88 4.95 -10.28
N SER A 77 -3.59 3.65 -10.27
CA SER A 77 -4.34 2.66 -11.01
C SER A 77 -4.74 1.47 -10.13
N LEU A 78 -5.95 0.98 -10.35
CA LEU A 78 -6.50 -0.19 -9.68
C LEU A 78 -7.07 -1.12 -10.74
N SER A 79 -6.68 -2.38 -10.74
CA SER A 79 -7.25 -3.42 -11.60
C SER A 79 -7.71 -4.60 -10.76
N ILE A 80 -8.91 -5.09 -11.04
CA ILE A 80 -9.53 -6.21 -10.35
C ILE A 80 -9.92 -7.22 -11.42
N ASP A 81 -9.29 -8.40 -11.37
CA ASP A 81 -9.53 -9.51 -12.28
C ASP A 81 -10.14 -10.67 -11.51
N SER A 82 -11.35 -11.09 -11.88
CA SER A 82 -12.05 -12.21 -11.22
C SER A 82 -11.58 -13.53 -11.80
N ILE A 83 -11.16 -14.45 -10.94
CA ILE A 83 -10.57 -15.73 -11.35
C ILE A 83 -11.64 -16.83 -11.48
N ASP A 84 -12.74 -16.72 -10.74
CA ASP A 84 -13.74 -17.79 -10.63
C ASP A 84 -14.93 -17.61 -11.60
N THR A 85 -14.93 -16.57 -12.44
CA THR A 85 -15.98 -16.33 -13.44
C THR A 85 -15.47 -16.59 -14.86
N PRO A 86 -16.20 -17.33 -15.71
CA PRO A 86 -15.77 -17.71 -17.08
C PRO A 86 -15.72 -16.54 -18.09
N HIS A 87 -15.76 -15.30 -17.62
CA HIS A 87 -15.65 -14.11 -18.45
C HIS A 87 -14.51 -13.23 -17.94
N ASP A 88 -13.72 -12.72 -18.88
CA ASP A 88 -12.71 -11.68 -18.73
C ASP A 88 -13.38 -10.44 -18.11
N THR A 89 -13.42 -10.41 -16.79
CA THR A 89 -14.15 -9.41 -15.99
C THR A 89 -13.18 -8.46 -15.32
N THR A 90 -12.05 -8.22 -16.00
CA THR A 90 -11.05 -7.25 -15.58
C THR A 90 -11.69 -5.87 -15.56
N LYS A 91 -11.88 -5.32 -14.36
CA LYS A 91 -12.25 -3.92 -14.17
C LYS A 91 -11.02 -3.11 -13.83
N SER A 92 -10.83 -1.99 -14.51
CA SER A 92 -9.70 -1.11 -14.28
C SER A 92 -10.19 0.31 -13.99
N TYR A 93 -9.52 0.96 -13.06
CA TYR A 93 -9.83 2.29 -12.59
C TYR A 93 -8.56 3.12 -12.53
N THR A 94 -8.71 4.42 -12.79
CA THR A 94 -7.64 5.40 -12.63
C THR A 94 -8.03 6.44 -11.60
N GLY A 95 -7.04 7.04 -10.98
CA GLY A 95 -7.23 7.98 -9.91
C GLY A 95 -6.03 8.87 -9.69
N ILE A 96 -6.13 9.71 -8.67
CA ILE A 96 -5.09 10.65 -8.27
C ILE A 96 -4.88 10.62 -6.76
N ILE A 97 -3.62 10.75 -6.36
CA ILE A 97 -3.24 10.99 -4.97
C ILE A 97 -3.67 12.39 -4.57
N LYS A 98 -4.35 12.50 -3.44
CA LYS A 98 -4.73 13.75 -2.78
C LYS A 98 -3.79 14.07 -1.63
N GLU A 99 -3.33 13.06 -0.91
CA GLU A 99 -2.42 13.19 0.24
C GLU A 99 -1.56 11.92 0.35
N SER A 100 -0.28 12.06 0.66
CA SER A 100 0.63 10.92 0.83
C SER A 100 1.80 11.32 1.72
N GLU A 101 1.75 10.86 2.96
CA GLU A 101 2.66 11.26 4.02
C GLU A 101 3.07 10.04 4.85
N TYR A 102 4.38 9.93 5.08
CA TYR A 102 4.98 9.04 6.05
C TYR A 102 5.92 9.87 6.91
N ARG A 103 5.80 9.78 8.23
CA ARG A 103 6.71 10.43 9.16
C ARG A 103 7.32 9.39 10.07
N PHE A 104 8.64 9.38 10.14
CA PHE A 104 9.42 8.54 11.05
C PHE A 104 10.22 9.44 11.98
N ASP A 105 9.94 9.39 13.27
CA ASP A 105 10.69 10.19 14.24
C ASP A 105 11.95 9.46 14.75
N LYS A 106 12.87 10.22 15.34
CA LYS A 106 14.11 9.68 15.92
C LYS A 106 13.88 8.78 17.15
N ASN A 107 12.70 8.88 17.77
CA ASN A 107 12.29 8.13 18.95
C ASN A 107 11.49 6.87 18.58
N SER A 108 11.54 6.45 17.31
CA SER A 108 10.87 5.25 16.83
C SER A 108 9.34 5.34 16.83
N LYS A 109 8.74 6.53 16.77
CA LYS A 109 7.33 6.73 16.43
C LYS A 109 7.14 6.95 14.93
N MET A 110 6.01 6.49 14.41
CA MET A 110 5.61 6.67 13.01
C MET A 110 4.17 7.14 12.89
N THR A 111 3.91 7.89 11.82
CA THR A 111 2.56 8.17 11.32
C THR A 111 2.55 8.03 9.80
N HIS A 112 1.43 7.61 9.23
CA HIS A 112 1.22 7.68 7.79
C HIS A 112 -0.21 8.08 7.46
N THR A 113 -0.35 8.75 6.32
CA THR A 113 -1.62 9.07 5.65
C THR A 113 -1.45 8.80 4.17
N LEU A 114 -2.37 8.05 3.57
CA LEU A 114 -2.50 7.93 2.13
C LEU A 114 -3.96 8.19 1.76
N LYS A 115 -4.19 9.20 0.93
CA LYS A 115 -5.50 9.56 0.41
C LYS A 115 -5.45 9.63 -1.10
N TYR A 116 -6.36 8.93 -1.76
CA TYR A 116 -6.49 8.97 -3.21
C TYR A 116 -7.96 8.95 -3.64
N GLU A 117 -8.21 9.40 -4.85
CA GLU A 117 -9.54 9.50 -5.43
C GLU A 117 -9.55 8.75 -6.76
N ILE A 118 -10.55 7.88 -6.95
CA ILE A 118 -10.84 7.20 -8.20
C ILE A 118 -12.12 7.81 -8.77
N THR A 119 -12.12 8.10 -10.07
CA THR A 119 -13.31 8.58 -10.79
C THR A 119 -13.68 7.60 -11.90
N GLU A 120 -14.95 7.21 -11.94
CA GLU A 120 -15.56 6.46 -13.03
C GLU A 120 -16.68 7.31 -13.63
N GLU A 121 -16.75 7.39 -14.96
CA GLU A 121 -17.79 8.13 -15.67
C GLU A 121 -18.31 7.27 -16.82
N LYS A 122 -19.64 7.24 -16.98
CA LYS A 122 -20.32 6.51 -18.04
C LYS A 122 -21.34 7.43 -18.69
N THR A 123 -21.24 7.58 -20.00
CA THR A 123 -22.20 8.31 -20.82
C THR A 123 -23.03 7.33 -21.64
N GLN A 124 -24.34 7.50 -21.61
CA GLN A 124 -25.29 6.67 -22.36
C GLN A 124 -26.26 7.59 -23.10
N VAL A 125 -26.53 7.29 -24.37
CA VAL A 125 -27.56 7.98 -25.14
C VAL A 125 -28.72 7.01 -25.35
N ASN A 126 -29.91 7.41 -24.96
CA ASN A 126 -31.12 6.66 -25.24
C ASN A 126 -31.63 7.05 -26.63
N GLU A 127 -31.51 6.15 -27.60
CA GLU A 127 -31.91 6.38 -29.00
C GLU A 127 -33.41 6.58 -29.20
N THR A 128 -34.25 6.15 -28.27
CA THR A 128 -35.71 6.31 -28.36
C THR A 128 -36.17 7.69 -27.87
N THR A 129 -35.51 8.23 -26.85
CA THR A 129 -35.88 9.51 -26.23
C THR A 129 -34.88 10.63 -26.55
N ASN A 130 -33.81 10.32 -27.30
CA ASN A 130 -32.62 11.14 -27.51
C ASN A 130 -32.08 11.83 -26.24
N GLN A 131 -32.20 11.13 -25.10
CA GLN A 131 -31.71 11.63 -23.82
C GLN A 131 -30.28 11.17 -23.59
N THR A 132 -29.41 12.08 -23.16
CA THR A 132 -28.05 11.74 -22.73
C THR A 132 -28.03 11.60 -21.22
N THR A 133 -27.61 10.46 -20.71
CA THR A 133 -27.38 10.22 -19.28
C THR A 133 -25.89 10.15 -19.01
N ILE A 134 -25.39 10.97 -18.09
CA ILE A 134 -24.03 10.92 -17.57
C ILE A 134 -24.10 10.44 -16.12
N GLU A 135 -23.51 9.28 -15.87
CA GLU A 135 -23.33 8.71 -14.53
C GLU A 135 -21.88 8.85 -14.12
N ARG A 136 -21.63 9.38 -12.92
CA ARG A 136 -20.29 9.59 -12.40
C ARG A 136 -20.18 9.11 -10.97
N TRP A 137 -19.15 8.33 -10.69
CA TRP A 137 -18.75 7.89 -9.35
C TRP A 137 -17.41 8.50 -9.00
N VAL A 138 -17.34 9.23 -7.90
CA VAL A 138 -16.09 9.73 -7.32
C VAL A 138 -15.90 9.06 -5.97
N THR A 139 -14.91 8.18 -5.87
CA THR A 139 -14.63 7.42 -4.64
C THR A 139 -13.29 7.83 -4.06
N THR A 140 -13.31 8.39 -2.86
CA THR A 140 -12.12 8.75 -2.09
C THR A 140 -11.80 7.67 -1.07
N PHE A 141 -10.57 7.19 -1.11
CA PHE A 141 -10.01 6.26 -0.15
C PHE A 141 -9.01 7.01 0.72
N GLU A 142 -9.10 6.82 2.04
CA GLU A 142 -8.19 7.39 3.01
C GLU A 142 -7.74 6.31 3.97
N THR A 143 -6.43 6.11 4.08
CA THR A 143 -5.83 5.25 5.11
C THR A 143 -4.93 6.10 5.99
N LYS A 144 -5.05 5.91 7.30
CA LYS A 144 -4.20 6.53 8.30
C LYS A 144 -3.71 5.48 9.27
N GLY A 145 -2.58 5.75 9.90
CA GLY A 145 -2.18 4.97 11.05
C GLY A 145 -0.95 5.51 11.72
N SER A 146 -0.83 5.18 13.00
CA SER A 146 0.27 5.59 13.85
C SER A 146 0.73 4.43 14.73
N GLY A 147 1.96 4.56 15.21
CA GLY A 147 2.51 3.63 16.16
C GLY A 147 4.01 3.77 16.21
N SER A 148 4.71 2.64 16.25
CA SER A 148 6.14 2.58 16.45
C SER A 148 6.85 1.87 15.30
N TRP A 149 8.11 2.23 15.04
CA TRP A 149 8.93 1.58 14.02
C TRP A 149 10.33 1.24 14.54
N ASN A 150 10.88 0.11 14.10
CA ASN A 150 12.26 -0.23 14.40
C ASN A 150 12.86 -1.19 13.38
N PHE A 151 14.19 -1.22 13.29
CA PHE A 151 14.88 -2.25 12.52
C PHE A 151 14.83 -3.59 13.24
N LEU A 152 14.71 -4.66 12.47
CA LEU A 152 14.85 -6.02 12.99
C LEU A 152 16.32 -6.48 12.97
N GLY A 153 16.65 -7.33 13.93
CA GLY A 153 17.95 -7.98 14.03
C GLY A 153 18.16 -9.05 12.95
N ARG A 154 19.32 -9.72 13.04
CA ARG A 154 19.61 -10.92 12.23
C ARG A 154 18.57 -11.98 12.50
N VAL A 155 18.20 -12.72 11.45
CA VAL A 155 17.37 -13.92 11.57
C VAL A 155 18.00 -15.01 10.74
N GLU A 156 18.26 -16.12 11.39
CA GLU A 156 18.82 -17.33 10.80
C GLU A 156 17.70 -18.34 10.54
N ILE A 157 17.79 -19.06 9.42
CA ILE A 157 17.01 -20.27 9.18
C ILE A 157 18.02 -21.41 9.01
N ASN A 158 17.92 -22.44 9.85
CA ASN A 158 18.83 -23.59 9.85
C ASN A 158 20.32 -23.20 9.97
N GLY A 159 20.63 -22.19 10.77
CA GLY A 159 22.00 -21.68 10.97
C GLY A 159 22.56 -20.85 9.81
N ILE A 160 21.73 -20.50 8.82
CA ILE A 160 22.09 -19.62 7.71
C ILE A 160 21.36 -18.30 7.89
N ASP A 161 22.09 -17.18 7.88
CA ASP A 161 21.53 -15.82 7.88
C ASP A 161 20.54 -15.67 6.72
N LYS A 162 19.23 -15.71 7.01
CA LYS A 162 18.19 -15.40 6.04
C LYS A 162 18.10 -13.89 5.82
N TYR A 163 18.28 -13.12 6.90
CA TYR A 163 18.26 -11.66 6.85
C TYR A 163 19.41 -11.09 7.68
N LYS A 164 20.12 -10.13 7.09
CA LYS A 164 21.18 -9.35 7.73
C LYS A 164 20.58 -8.40 8.77
N ASN A 165 21.41 -7.96 9.71
CA ASN A 165 21.01 -6.99 10.74
C ASN A 165 20.54 -5.67 10.11
N LYS A 166 19.33 -5.21 10.45
CA LYS A 166 18.71 -3.98 9.92
C LYS A 166 18.45 -3.99 8.41
N GLU A 167 18.36 -5.16 7.81
CA GLU A 167 17.83 -5.36 6.44
C GLU A 167 16.30 -5.25 6.41
N ARG A 168 15.64 -5.41 7.55
CA ARG A 168 14.19 -5.28 7.68
C ARG A 168 13.80 -4.19 8.66
N ILE A 169 12.67 -3.57 8.41
CA ILE A 169 12.00 -2.62 9.28
C ILE A 169 10.63 -3.16 9.66
N SER A 170 10.26 -3.00 10.92
CA SER A 170 8.94 -3.34 11.44
C SER A 170 8.17 -2.07 11.70
N PHE A 171 6.93 -2.05 11.26
CA PHE A 171 5.92 -1.04 11.55
C PHE A 171 4.89 -1.67 12.47
N ILE A 172 4.91 -1.26 13.74
CA ILE A 172 4.00 -1.74 14.77
C ILE A 172 2.91 -0.71 14.92
N TYR A 173 1.71 -1.00 14.43
CA TYR A 173 0.61 -0.07 14.50
C TYR A 173 -0.09 -0.16 15.84
N GLU A 174 -0.31 1.00 16.44
CA GLU A 174 -1.15 1.20 17.62
C GLU A 174 -2.55 1.69 17.19
N TYR A 175 -2.62 2.28 16.00
CA TYR A 175 -3.82 2.82 15.39
C TYR A 175 -3.81 2.59 13.87
N LYS A 176 -4.91 2.10 13.30
CA LYS A 176 -5.18 2.11 11.85
C LYS A 176 -6.61 2.58 11.62
N TYR A 177 -6.74 3.43 10.61
CA TYR A 177 -8.00 4.00 10.17
C TYR A 177 -8.12 3.85 8.66
N GLN A 178 -9.31 3.49 8.21
CA GLN A 178 -9.66 3.40 6.81
C GLN A 178 -11.01 4.06 6.59
N LYS A 179 -11.09 4.96 5.62
CA LYS A 179 -12.34 5.59 5.20
C LYS A 179 -12.49 5.49 3.70
N ILE A 180 -13.70 5.17 3.26
CA ILE A 180 -14.11 5.17 1.86
C ILE A 180 -15.34 6.06 1.77
N ASP A 181 -15.23 7.17 1.06
CA ASP A 181 -16.36 8.02 0.71
C ASP A 181 -16.64 7.86 -0.78
N SER A 182 -17.91 7.67 -1.16
CA SER A 182 -18.31 7.60 -2.57
C SER A 182 -19.44 8.56 -2.85
N VAL A 183 -19.31 9.34 -3.93
CA VAL A 183 -20.32 10.26 -4.45
C VAL A 183 -20.73 9.76 -5.82
N TYR A 184 -22.02 9.48 -5.99
CA TYR A 184 -22.64 9.16 -7.26
C TYR A 184 -23.50 10.32 -7.73
N THR A 185 -23.30 10.73 -8.98
CA THR A 185 -24.17 11.68 -9.67
C THR A 185 -24.70 11.06 -10.96
N LYS A 186 -25.99 11.24 -11.19
CA LYS A 186 -26.65 10.95 -12.46
C LYS A 186 -27.24 12.24 -12.97
N ARG A 187 -26.83 12.67 -14.15
CA ARG A 187 -27.37 13.85 -14.84
C ARG A 187 -27.98 13.40 -16.16
N VAL A 188 -29.22 13.80 -16.41
CA VAL A 188 -29.93 13.45 -17.65
C VAL A 188 -30.19 14.73 -18.43
N PHE A 189 -29.91 14.73 -19.71
CA PHE A 189 -30.06 15.86 -20.61
C PHE A 189 -31.02 15.51 -21.74
N ASN A 190 -31.78 16.50 -22.22
CA ASN A 190 -32.56 16.38 -23.46
C ASN A 190 -31.67 16.55 -24.71
N GLU A 191 -32.28 16.54 -25.89
CA GLU A 191 -31.61 16.77 -27.19
C GLU A 191 -30.81 18.08 -27.25
N GLU A 192 -31.29 19.12 -26.57
CA GLU A 192 -30.69 20.46 -26.54
C GLU A 192 -29.60 20.59 -25.45
N MET A 193 -29.19 19.49 -24.81
CA MET A 193 -28.24 19.46 -23.70
C MET A 193 -28.70 20.26 -22.46
N ILE A 194 -30.01 20.43 -22.31
CA ILE A 194 -30.63 21.00 -21.11
C ILE A 194 -30.87 19.88 -20.10
N GLU A 195 -30.39 20.07 -18.88
CA GLU A 195 -30.54 19.10 -17.80
C GLU A 195 -32.01 18.94 -17.40
N ILE A 196 -32.44 17.70 -17.21
CA ILE A 196 -33.77 17.28 -16.78
C ILE A 196 -33.68 16.94 -15.27
N PRO A 197 -34.05 17.86 -14.36
CA PRO A 197 -33.72 17.72 -12.93
C PRO A 197 -34.42 16.55 -12.25
N ASN A 198 -35.66 16.22 -12.62
CA ASN A 198 -36.45 15.13 -12.04
C ASN A 198 -35.95 13.73 -12.40
N LEU A 199 -35.07 13.62 -13.40
CA LEU A 199 -34.41 12.35 -13.77
C LEU A 199 -32.97 12.26 -13.26
N SER A 200 -32.46 13.36 -12.72
CA SER A 200 -31.11 13.48 -12.18
C SER A 200 -31.10 13.10 -10.69
N THR A 201 -30.03 12.44 -10.24
CA THR A 201 -29.93 11.95 -8.86
C THR A 201 -28.54 12.15 -8.28
N TYR A 202 -28.50 12.29 -6.96
CA TYR A 202 -27.27 12.44 -6.18
C TYR A 202 -27.33 11.48 -4.99
N LYS A 203 -26.28 10.68 -4.80
CA LYS A 203 -26.17 9.75 -3.66
C LYS A 203 -24.77 9.82 -3.09
N THR A 204 -24.67 9.72 -1.77
CA THR A 204 -23.40 9.58 -1.07
C THR A 204 -23.40 8.33 -0.21
N SER A 205 -22.22 7.75 -0.02
CA SER A 205 -22.00 6.68 0.95
C SER A 205 -20.65 6.90 1.64
N SER A 206 -20.57 6.49 2.89
CA SER A 206 -19.34 6.55 3.67
C SER A 206 -19.20 5.26 4.45
N TYR A 207 -17.99 4.71 4.44
CA TYR A 207 -17.61 3.53 5.20
C TYR A 207 -16.34 3.83 5.97
N VAL A 208 -16.33 3.57 7.27
CA VAL A 208 -15.21 3.86 8.16
C VAL A 208 -14.90 2.62 8.99
N ILE A 209 -13.63 2.26 9.04
CA ILE A 209 -13.06 1.31 10.00
C ILE A 209 -12.02 2.07 10.82
N ASP A 210 -12.14 1.97 12.12
CA ASP A 210 -11.16 2.51 13.07
C ASP A 210 -10.78 1.39 14.06
N ASN A 211 -9.48 1.06 14.11
CA ASN A 211 -8.94 0.03 14.97
C ASN A 211 -7.80 0.57 15.82
N GLY A 212 -7.91 0.34 17.13
CA GLY A 212 -6.79 0.42 18.08
C GLY A 212 -6.16 -0.95 18.31
N TYR A 213 -4.83 -1.00 18.39
CA TYR A 213 -4.08 -2.23 18.61
C TYR A 213 -3.15 -2.07 19.81
N ALA A 214 -3.16 -3.04 20.71
CA ALA A 214 -2.23 -3.10 21.82
C ALA A 214 -1.09 -4.07 21.51
N ASN A 215 0.08 -3.86 22.12
CA ASN A 215 1.17 -4.84 22.21
C ASN A 215 1.59 -5.48 20.86
N GLY A 216 1.53 -4.72 19.77
CA GLY A 216 1.92 -5.19 18.44
C GLY A 216 1.02 -6.25 17.81
N GLN A 217 -0.27 -6.27 18.18
CA GLN A 217 -1.29 -7.09 17.52
C GLN A 217 -1.36 -6.90 16.00
N TYR A 218 -1.00 -5.70 15.52
CA TYR A 218 -0.87 -5.43 14.09
C TYR A 218 0.53 -4.90 13.78
N ALA A 219 1.30 -5.69 13.07
CA ALA A 219 2.65 -5.33 12.63
C ALA A 219 2.87 -5.69 11.17
N GLU A 220 3.52 -4.80 10.44
CA GLU A 220 3.99 -5.04 9.09
C GLU A 220 5.52 -5.12 9.11
N ILE A 221 6.09 -6.14 8.44
CA ILE A 221 7.53 -6.28 8.30
C ILE A 221 7.89 -6.07 6.85
N TRP A 222 8.77 -5.11 6.61
CA TRP A 222 9.24 -4.73 5.29
C TRP A 222 10.73 -5.00 5.14
N VAL A 223 11.12 -5.61 4.03
CA VAL A 223 12.52 -5.77 3.61
C VAL A 223 12.96 -4.48 2.94
N LEU A 224 14.06 -3.91 3.40
CA LEU A 224 14.65 -2.69 2.82
C LEU A 224 15.60 -3.05 1.69
N ARG A 225 15.15 -2.82 0.46
CA ARG A 225 15.97 -3.02 -0.74
C ARG A 225 17.03 -1.95 -0.87
N GLU A 226 16.62 -0.70 -0.70
CA GLU A 226 17.46 0.47 -0.83
C GLU A 226 17.13 1.47 0.28
N LEU A 227 18.16 1.94 0.99
CA LEU A 227 18.02 3.05 1.92
C LEU A 227 19.07 4.12 1.62
N ARG A 228 18.65 5.27 1.10
CA ARG A 228 19.48 6.46 0.90
C ARG A 228 18.89 7.64 1.66
N ASP A 229 19.67 8.70 1.79
CA ASP A 229 19.22 9.97 2.39
C ASP A 229 17.97 10.56 1.71
N LYS A 230 17.76 10.26 0.43
CA LYS A 230 16.66 10.80 -0.38
C LYS A 230 15.76 9.72 -1.01
N LYS A 231 15.86 8.47 -0.55
CA LYS A 231 15.09 7.37 -1.13
C LYS A 231 15.00 6.19 -0.18
N ILE A 232 13.80 5.66 0.03
CA ILE A 232 13.59 4.37 0.70
C ILE A 232 12.86 3.47 -0.29
N VAL A 233 13.39 2.28 -0.55
CA VAL A 233 12.68 1.23 -1.30
C VAL A 233 12.50 0.05 -0.38
N MET A 234 11.25 -0.38 -0.21
CA MET A 234 10.90 -1.47 0.68
C MET A 234 9.90 -2.42 0.01
N GLU A 235 9.99 -3.71 0.33
CA GLU A 235 9.10 -4.75 -0.17
C GLU A 235 8.60 -5.65 0.97
N ARG A 236 7.39 -6.19 0.83
CA ARG A 236 6.87 -7.21 1.75
C ARG A 236 6.03 -8.23 1.00
N ASP A 237 6.02 -9.44 1.54
CA ASP A 237 5.02 -10.45 1.18
C ASP A 237 3.78 -10.24 2.06
N VAL A 238 2.61 -10.23 1.43
CA VAL A 238 1.32 -10.17 2.10
C VAL A 238 0.77 -11.59 2.23
N ASN A 239 0.37 -11.97 3.44
CA ASN A 239 -0.31 -13.23 3.72
C ASN A 239 -1.30 -13.02 4.88
N GLU A 240 -2.34 -12.25 4.60
CA GLU A 240 -3.39 -11.89 5.54
C GLU A 240 -4.49 -12.95 5.57
N TYR A 241 -5.02 -13.19 6.76
CA TYR A 241 -6.18 -14.05 6.96
C TYR A 241 -7.03 -13.50 8.09
N VAL A 242 -8.28 -13.17 7.79
CA VAL A 242 -9.25 -12.62 8.73
C VAL A 242 -10.52 -13.45 8.66
N VAL A 243 -11.07 -13.80 9.81
CA VAL A 243 -12.36 -14.48 9.92
C VAL A 243 -13.26 -13.63 10.82
N THR A 244 -14.42 -13.28 10.30
CA THR A 244 -15.45 -12.53 11.02
C THR A 244 -16.65 -13.45 11.23
N ASN A 245 -17.00 -13.72 12.48
CA ASN A 245 -18.19 -14.47 12.83
C ASN A 245 -19.20 -13.51 13.47
N THR A 246 -20.37 -13.40 12.86
CA THR A 246 -21.50 -12.64 13.40
C THR A 246 -22.53 -13.64 13.91
N VAL A 247 -22.86 -13.56 15.20
CA VAL A 247 -23.94 -14.35 15.80
C VAL A 247 -25.04 -13.38 16.19
N SER A 248 -26.18 -13.45 15.51
CA SER A 248 -27.36 -12.69 15.90
C SER A 248 -28.20 -13.54 16.84
N THR A 249 -28.61 -13.01 17.99
CA THR A 249 -29.58 -13.68 18.87
C THR A 249 -30.90 -12.92 18.81
N VAL A 250 -32.01 -13.64 18.64
CA VAL A 250 -33.35 -13.05 18.64
C VAL A 250 -34.17 -13.77 19.70
N ASN A 251 -34.69 -13.02 20.67
CA ASN A 251 -35.56 -13.51 21.75
C ASN A 251 -35.00 -14.70 22.55
N GLY A 252 -33.72 -14.67 22.94
CA GLY A 252 -33.11 -15.71 23.78
C GLY A 252 -32.87 -17.06 23.08
N SER A 253 -33.25 -17.18 21.81
CA SER A 253 -32.85 -18.28 20.94
C SER A 253 -31.59 -17.89 20.17
N THR A 254 -30.61 -18.82 20.09
CA THR A 254 -29.42 -18.63 19.27
C THR A 254 -29.88 -18.46 17.83
N GLY A 255 -29.85 -17.23 17.33
CA GLY A 255 -30.22 -16.93 15.95
C GLY A 255 -29.09 -17.29 14.98
N THR A 256 -29.29 -16.94 13.72
CA THR A 256 -28.42 -17.33 12.61
C THR A 256 -26.98 -16.85 12.82
N SER A 257 -26.02 -17.77 12.69
CA SER A 257 -24.59 -17.44 12.64
C SER A 257 -24.14 -17.26 11.20
N THR A 258 -23.62 -16.08 10.86
CA THR A 258 -22.95 -15.82 9.59
C THR A 258 -21.45 -15.71 9.81
N SER A 259 -20.69 -16.57 9.13
CA SER A 259 -19.23 -16.48 9.07
C SER A 259 -18.82 -15.90 7.73
N SER A 260 -17.85 -14.99 7.72
CA SER A 260 -17.17 -14.56 6.51
C SER A 260 -15.67 -14.60 6.74
N SER A 261 -14.93 -14.96 5.69
CA SER A 261 -13.48 -14.95 5.72
C SER A 261 -12.93 -14.07 4.61
N TYR A 262 -11.79 -13.45 4.89
CA TYR A 262 -10.96 -12.74 3.94
C TYR A 262 -9.56 -13.34 3.98
N ARG A 263 -9.00 -13.64 2.81
CA ARG A 263 -7.59 -14.00 2.66
C ARG A 263 -6.95 -13.11 1.60
N GLY A 264 -5.78 -12.55 1.92
CA GLY A 264 -4.97 -11.79 0.99
C GLY A 264 -3.59 -12.42 0.86
N ARG A 265 -3.15 -12.77 -0.35
CA ARG A 265 -1.80 -13.28 -0.62
C ARG A 265 -1.17 -12.57 -1.79
N GLY A 266 0.05 -12.07 -1.61
CA GLY A 266 0.69 -11.28 -2.65
C GLY A 266 1.98 -10.63 -2.21
N ALA A 267 2.37 -9.59 -2.94
CA ALA A 267 3.53 -8.79 -2.63
C ALA A 267 3.22 -7.31 -2.82
N GLU A 268 3.93 -6.50 -2.05
CA GLU A 268 3.91 -5.06 -2.14
C GLU A 268 5.34 -4.52 -2.22
N LYS A 269 5.52 -3.45 -2.99
CA LYS A 269 6.75 -2.69 -3.07
C LYS A 269 6.42 -1.21 -3.00
N ILE A 270 7.11 -0.48 -2.15
CA ILE A 270 6.92 0.97 -1.96
C ILE A 270 8.25 1.67 -2.12
N THR A 271 8.25 2.76 -2.89
CA THR A 271 9.34 3.72 -2.95
C THR A 271 8.89 5.03 -2.32
N LEU A 272 9.64 5.50 -1.33
CA LEU A 272 9.44 6.78 -0.66
C LEU A 272 10.54 7.77 -1.05
N LYS A 273 10.16 9.03 -1.19
CA LYS A 273 11.08 10.17 -1.35
C LYS A 273 10.82 11.23 -0.28
N PRO A 274 11.80 12.06 0.09
CA PRO A 274 11.59 13.14 1.05
C PRO A 274 10.46 14.05 0.58
N ARG A 275 9.67 14.53 1.54
CA ARG A 275 8.68 15.58 1.28
C ARG A 275 9.44 16.88 0.95
N GLN A 276 9.06 17.53 -0.15
CA GLN A 276 9.56 18.85 -0.54
C GLN A 276 8.80 19.95 0.19
#